data_AF-A0A9D4WF73-F1
#
_entry.id   AF-A0A9D4WF73-F1
#
_cell.length_a   1.000
_cell.length_b   1.000
_cell.length_c   1.000
_cell.angle_alpha   90.00
_cell.angle_beta   90.00
_cell.angle_gamma   90.00
#
_symmetry.space_group_name_H-M   'P 1'
#
loop_
_entity.id
_entity.type
_entity.pdbx_description
1 polymer ?
#
loop_
_entity_poly.entity_id
_entity_poly.type
_entity_poly.pdbx_seq_one_letter_code
_entity_poly.pdbx_strand_id
1 'polypeptide(L)'
;MKAIGELVQLHSLDFICFQEVTPVIYDIFKGSYWWNVYHCSVSSEKAHSRSYFCMLLSKLPVKSFSTKSFSNSIMGRELCIAEVEDVSGKSLVVVPGHIESPSLAPAKWDQMFTKERLDQANEDLNILKRYPNFVFELT
;
A
#
# COMPACT_ATOMS: atom_id res chain seq x y z
N MET A 1 16.54 9.00 -1.30
CA MET A 1 15.19 9.40 -0.84
C MET A 1 15.22 10.38 0.36
N LYS A 2 16.09 11.41 0.34
CA LYS A 2 16.25 12.33 1.49
C LYS A 2 15.01 13.20 1.75
N ALA A 3 14.44 13.77 0.69
CA ALA A 3 13.26 14.64 0.80
C ALA A 3 12.05 13.91 1.41
N ILE A 4 11.74 12.68 0.96
CA ILE A 4 10.69 11.86 1.58
C ILE A 4 11.04 11.57 3.04
N GLY A 5 12.30 11.21 3.29
CA GLY A 5 12.80 10.98 4.63
C GLY A 5 12.59 12.18 5.55
N GLU A 6 12.77 13.42 5.10
CA GLU A 6 12.55 14.66 5.87
C GLU A 6 11.06 14.92 6.14
N LEU A 7 10.19 14.69 5.16
CA LEU A 7 8.73 14.83 5.32
C LEU A 7 8.18 13.86 6.38
N VAL A 8 8.68 12.63 6.42
CA VAL A 8 8.28 11.63 7.42
C VAL A 8 8.57 12.11 8.85
N GLN A 9 9.73 12.74 9.06
CA GLN A 9 10.14 13.28 10.37
C GLN A 9 9.31 14.50 10.74
N LEU A 10 9.14 15.41 9.77
CA LEU A 10 8.43 16.67 9.97
C LEU A 10 6.98 16.43 10.38
N HIS A 11 6.30 15.53 9.67
CA HIS A 11 4.87 15.29 9.87
C HIS A 11 4.57 14.18 10.88
N SER A 12 5.53 13.29 11.15
CA SER A 12 5.41 12.25 12.17
C SER A 12 4.09 11.45 12.04
N LEU A 13 3.71 11.11 10.80
CA LEU A 13 2.42 10.50 10.49
C LEU A 13 2.22 9.14 11.17
N ASP A 14 0.98 8.83 11.57
CA ASP A 14 0.60 7.53 12.15
C ASP A 14 0.62 6.41 11.10
N PHE A 15 0.25 6.73 9.86
CA PHE A 15 0.26 5.82 8.73
C PHE A 15 0.97 6.45 7.55
N ILE A 16 1.74 5.63 6.82
CA ILE A 16 2.32 6.02 5.54
C ILE A 16 2.08 4.90 4.54
N CYS A 17 1.44 5.25 3.43
CA CYS A 17 1.19 4.36 2.32
C CYS A 17 2.15 4.73 1.18
N PHE A 18 2.95 3.76 0.75
CA PHE A 18 3.81 3.91 -0.41
C PHE A 18 3.40 2.93 -1.51
N GLN A 19 3.55 3.40 -2.74
CA GLN A 19 3.37 2.62 -3.94
C GLN A 19 4.68 2.59 -4.73
N GLU A 20 4.84 1.58 -5.59
CA GLU A 20 6.04 1.41 -6.44
C GLU A 20 7.37 1.37 -5.65
N VAL A 21 7.33 0.82 -4.44
CA VAL A 21 8.54 0.65 -3.63
C VAL A 21 9.35 -0.49 -4.22
N THR A 22 10.57 -0.20 -4.66
CA THR A 22 11.55 -1.19 -5.12
C THR A 22 12.38 -1.71 -3.94
N PRO A 23 13.09 -2.86 -4.08
CA PRO A 23 14.00 -3.37 -3.05
C PRO A 23 15.03 -2.32 -2.59
N VAL A 24 15.59 -1.55 -3.54
CA VAL A 24 16.55 -0.48 -3.25
C VAL A 24 15.93 0.64 -2.40
N ILE A 25 14.70 1.04 -2.70
CA ILE A 25 13.98 2.04 -1.91
C ILE A 25 13.68 1.50 -0.50
N TYR A 26 13.26 0.24 -0.40
CA TYR A 26 13.02 -0.42 0.87
C TYR A 26 14.26 -0.41 1.76
N ASP A 27 15.43 -0.75 1.24
CA ASP A 27 16.68 -0.73 2.01
C ASP A 27 17.08 0.67 2.47
N ILE A 28 16.88 1.69 1.62
CA ILE A 28 17.08 3.09 1.98
C ILE A 28 16.15 3.50 3.13
N PHE A 29 14.88 3.13 3.06
CA PHE A 29 13.91 3.42 4.13
C PHE A 29 14.24 2.66 5.41
N LYS A 30 14.59 1.37 5.31
CA LYS A 30 14.99 0.54 6.44
C LYS A 30 16.24 1.06 7.17
N GLY A 31 17.18 1.64 6.43
CA GLY A 31 18.35 2.32 7.00
C GLY A 31 18.09 3.72 7.54
N SER A 32 16.88 4.26 7.36
CA SER A 32 16.54 5.60 7.86
C SER A 32 16.22 5.57 9.36
N TYR A 33 16.63 6.61 10.08
CA TYR A 33 16.51 6.65 11.54
C TYR A 33 15.06 6.54 12.04
N TRP A 34 14.09 7.00 11.23
CA TRP A 34 12.67 6.98 11.56
C TRP A 34 12.03 5.62 11.34
N TRP A 35 12.70 4.65 10.71
CA TRP A 35 12.11 3.35 10.38
C TRP A 35 11.58 2.60 11.60
N ASN A 36 12.35 2.60 12.69
CA ASN A 36 12.08 1.74 13.85
C ASN A 36 10.83 2.13 14.65
N VAL A 37 10.21 3.30 14.40
CA VAL A 37 8.94 3.66 15.05
C VAL A 37 7.72 3.10 14.31
N TYR A 38 7.92 2.45 13.16
CA TYR A 38 6.86 1.92 12.33
C TYR A 38 6.89 0.38 12.25
N HIS A 39 5.71 -0.22 12.34
CA HIS A 39 5.42 -1.56 11.86
C HIS A 39 5.29 -1.54 10.34
N CYS A 40 5.97 -2.46 9.65
CA CYS A 40 5.99 -2.53 8.20
C CYS A 40 5.18 -3.73 7.68
N SER A 41 4.34 -3.49 6.67
CA SER A 41 3.53 -4.53 6.02
C SER A 41 4.33 -5.50 5.14
N VAL A 42 5.61 -5.22 4.89
CA VAL A 42 6.46 -5.98 3.96
C VAL A 42 7.68 -6.53 4.70
N SER A 43 7.78 -7.86 4.75
CA SER A 43 8.96 -8.54 5.27
C SER A 43 10.16 -8.33 4.34
N SER A 44 11.38 -8.41 4.87
CA SER A 44 12.58 -8.28 4.03
C SER A 44 12.65 -9.37 2.95
N GLU A 45 12.15 -10.58 3.21
CA GLU A 45 12.04 -11.63 2.18
C GLU A 45 11.11 -11.22 1.03
N LYS A 46 9.89 -10.74 1.36
CA LYS A 46 8.93 -10.28 0.35
C LYS A 46 9.45 -9.07 -0.43
N ALA A 47 10.19 -8.17 0.24
CA ALA A 47 10.78 -7.00 -0.40
C ALA A 47 11.80 -7.39 -1.48
N HIS A 48 12.58 -8.46 -1.27
CA HIS A 48 13.64 -8.87 -2.19
C HIS A 48 13.19 -9.90 -3.24
N SER A 49 11.97 -10.43 -3.14
CA SER A 49 11.41 -11.36 -4.12
C SER A 49 10.61 -10.70 -5.24
N ARG A 50 10.37 -9.38 -5.16
CA ARG A 50 9.56 -8.61 -6.11
C ARG A 50 10.32 -7.41 -6.68
N SER A 51 9.98 -7.02 -7.91
CA SER A 51 10.56 -5.84 -8.56
C SER A 51 10.09 -4.53 -7.90
N TYR A 52 8.82 -4.48 -7.51
CA TYR A 52 8.23 -3.41 -6.70
C TYR A 52 6.95 -3.89 -5.99
N PHE A 53 6.49 -3.12 -5.01
CA PHE A 53 5.31 -3.44 -4.20
C PHE A 53 4.71 -2.20 -3.54
N CYS A 54 3.49 -2.35 -3.01
CA CYS A 54 2.93 -1.40 -2.05
C CYS A 54 3.45 -1.71 -0.65
N MET A 55 3.71 -0.66 0.13
CA MET A 55 4.23 -0.78 1.49
C MET A 55 3.45 0.15 2.41
N LEU A 56 2.91 -0.40 3.48
CA LEU A 56 2.29 0.36 4.55
C LEU A 56 3.20 0.36 5.78
N LEU A 57 3.36 1.55 6.37
CA LEU A 57 4.02 1.77 7.64
C LEU A 57 3.00 2.28 8.66
N SER A 58 2.95 1.67 9.84
CA SER A 58 2.02 2.04 10.94
C SER A 58 2.78 2.28 12.23
N LYS A 59 2.57 3.42 12.88
CA LYS A 59 3.01 3.63 14.28
C LYS A 59 2.08 2.98 15.29
N LEU A 60 0.81 2.82 14.91
CA LEU A 60 -0.19 2.20 15.79
C LEU A 60 -0.02 0.68 15.80
N PRO A 61 -0.45 0.01 16.88
CA PRO A 61 -0.46 -1.44 16.96
C PRO A 61 -1.22 -2.07 15.77
N VAL A 62 -0.56 -3.04 15.14
CA VAL A 62 -1.11 -3.77 14.00
C VAL A 62 -1.54 -5.15 14.48
N LYS A 63 -2.80 -5.52 14.23
CA LYS A 63 -3.31 -6.88 14.44
C LYS A 63 -2.83 -7.82 13.36
N SER A 64 -2.95 -7.39 12.12
CA SER A 64 -2.60 -8.21 10.96
C SER A 64 -2.24 -7.34 9.75
N PHE A 65 -1.35 -7.90 8.94
CA PHE A 65 -1.12 -7.46 7.57
C PHE A 65 -1.54 -8.61 6.64
N SER A 66 -2.28 -8.28 5.58
CA SER A 66 -2.60 -9.23 4.53
C SER A 66 -2.59 -8.57 3.16
N THR A 67 -2.45 -9.37 2.11
CA THR A 67 -2.47 -8.87 0.73
C THR A 67 -3.33 -9.77 -0.15
N LYS A 68 -4.02 -9.15 -1.11
CA LYS A 68 -4.83 -9.83 -2.12
C LYS A 68 -4.36 -9.43 -3.50
N SER A 69 -3.73 -10.36 -4.22
CA SER A 69 -3.30 -10.14 -5.61
C SER A 69 -4.50 -10.15 -6.55
N PHE A 70 -4.48 -9.29 -7.56
CA PHE A 70 -5.48 -9.28 -8.62
C PHE A 70 -5.14 -10.31 -9.69
N SER A 71 -6.09 -11.20 -9.99
CA SER A 71 -5.88 -12.29 -10.94
C SER A 71 -5.71 -11.82 -12.39
N ASN A 72 -6.29 -10.67 -12.72
CA ASN A 72 -6.20 -10.05 -14.04
C ASN A 72 -5.01 -9.08 -14.17
N SER A 73 -4.12 -9.02 -13.18
CA SER A 73 -2.99 -8.10 -13.23
C SER A 73 -1.78 -8.71 -13.93
N ILE A 74 -1.25 -7.98 -14.92
CA ILE A 74 0.02 -8.31 -15.59
C ILE A 74 1.18 -7.67 -14.83
N MET A 75 0.93 -6.54 -14.16
CA MET A 75 1.91 -5.79 -13.38
C MET A 75 2.12 -6.32 -11.95
N GLY A 76 1.43 -7.39 -11.55
CA GLY A 76 1.54 -7.95 -10.20
C GLY A 76 0.93 -7.05 -9.14
N ARG A 77 -0.15 -6.35 -9.48
CA ARG A 77 -0.90 -5.44 -8.60
C ARG A 77 -1.61 -6.21 -7.49
N GLU A 78 -1.73 -5.58 -6.33
CA GLU A 78 -2.39 -6.15 -5.16
C GLU A 78 -3.04 -5.09 -4.28
N LEU A 79 -4.05 -5.51 -3.54
CA LEU A 79 -4.61 -4.79 -2.42
C LEU A 79 -3.84 -5.16 -1.15
N CYS A 80 -3.32 -4.17 -0.43
CA CYS A 80 -2.75 -4.36 0.90
C CYS A 80 -3.77 -3.99 1.96
N ILE A 81 -3.88 -4.78 3.03
CA ILE A 81 -4.82 -4.55 4.13
C ILE A 81 -4.05 -4.60 5.44
N ALA A 82 -4.15 -3.54 6.23
CA ALA A 82 -3.64 -3.47 7.59
C ALA A 82 -4.79 -3.26 8.57
N GLU A 83 -5.02 -4.22 9.45
CA GLU A 83 -5.97 -4.08 10.55
C GLU A 83 -5.22 -3.53 11.77
N VAL A 84 -5.61 -2.35 12.22
CA VAL A 84 -4.91 -1.59 13.26
C VAL A 84 -5.86 -1.22 14.39
N GLU A 85 -5.31 -1.02 15.58
CA GLU A 85 -6.06 -0.53 16.73
C GLU A 85 -5.57 0.85 17.15
N ASP A 86 -6.50 1.75 17.45
CA ASP A 86 -6.17 3.00 18.12
C ASP A 86 -5.90 2.77 19.63
N VAL A 87 -5.42 3.83 20.29
CA VAL A 87 -5.12 3.81 21.73
C VAL A 87 -6.34 3.54 22.62
N SER A 88 -7.55 3.67 22.08
CA SER A 88 -8.81 3.37 22.77
C SER A 88 -9.33 1.96 22.47
N GLY A 89 -8.58 1.16 21.69
CA GLY A 89 -8.96 -0.20 21.28
C GLY A 89 -9.95 -0.25 20.11
N LYS A 90 -10.21 0.87 19.44
CA LYS A 90 -11.08 0.87 18.25
C LYS A 90 -10.29 0.37 17.06
N SER A 91 -10.91 -0.53 16.31
CA SER A 91 -10.32 -1.08 15.10
C SER A 91 -10.55 -0.16 13.90
N LEU A 92 -9.47 0.12 13.17
CA LEU A 92 -9.46 0.80 11.88
C LEU A 92 -8.76 -0.10 10.88
N VAL A 93 -9.16 -0.02 9.61
CA VAL A 93 -8.49 -0.74 8.53
C VAL A 93 -7.88 0.25 7.56
N VAL A 94 -6.58 0.13 7.28
CA VAL A 94 -5.87 0.97 6.31
C VAL A 94 -5.51 0.13 5.10
N VAL A 95 -5.88 0.63 3.93
CA VAL A 95 -5.90 -0.17 2.71
C VAL A 95 -5.27 0.61 1.57
N PRO A 96 -3.93 0.51 1.39
CA PRO A 96 -3.30 0.98 0.18
C PRO A 96 -3.50 -0.04 -0.95
N GLY A 97 -4.06 0.43 -2.06
CA GLY A 97 -4.17 -0.31 -3.31
C GLY A 97 -3.37 0.40 -4.41
N HIS A 98 -2.86 -0.39 -5.35
CA HIS A 98 -2.33 0.12 -6.61
C HIS A 98 -2.87 -0.78 -7.70
N ILE A 99 -3.77 -0.25 -8.54
CA ILE A 99 -4.42 -1.00 -9.62
C ILE A 99 -3.61 -0.94 -10.90
N GLU A 100 -4.05 -1.69 -11.92
CA GLU A 100 -3.36 -1.80 -13.20
C GLU A 100 -3.09 -0.41 -13.78
N SER A 101 -1.86 -0.12 -14.18
CA SER A 101 -1.58 1.20 -14.74
C SER A 101 -2.36 1.40 -16.04
N PRO A 102 -2.81 2.62 -16.35
CA PRO A 102 -3.55 2.90 -17.59
C PRO A 102 -2.68 2.69 -18.87
N SER A 103 -1.39 2.38 -18.73
CA SER A 103 -0.43 2.41 -19.82
C SER A 103 -0.39 1.12 -20.64
N LEU A 104 -1.10 1.12 -21.76
CA LEU A 104 -0.57 0.55 -23.00
C LEU A 104 -0.17 1.73 -23.90
N ALA A 105 1.08 1.74 -24.38
CA ALA A 105 1.51 2.77 -25.33
C ALA A 105 0.85 2.52 -26.70
N PRO A 106 0.34 3.56 -27.40
CA PRO A 106 0.25 4.97 -27.00
C PRO A 106 -0.94 5.27 -26.07
N ALA A 107 -0.79 6.31 -25.24
CA ALA A 107 -1.80 6.71 -24.28
C ALA A 107 -3.11 7.15 -24.97
N LYS A 108 -4.24 6.65 -24.48
CA LYS A 108 -5.59 7.01 -24.91
C LYS A 108 -6.37 7.56 -23.72
N TRP A 109 -7.31 8.47 -24.00
CA TRP A 109 -8.06 9.20 -22.96
C TRP A 109 -8.94 8.29 -22.07
N ASP A 110 -9.34 7.13 -22.58
CA ASP A 110 -10.21 6.15 -21.92
C ASP A 110 -9.46 5.09 -21.10
N GLN A 111 -8.12 5.14 -21.07
CA GLN A 111 -7.30 4.14 -20.40
C GLN A 111 -7.47 4.08 -18.88
N MET A 112 -7.98 5.15 -18.26
CA MET A 112 -8.32 5.14 -16.84
C MET A 112 -9.47 4.18 -16.51
N PHE A 113 -10.31 3.85 -17.50
CA PHE A 113 -11.54 3.06 -17.37
C PHE A 113 -11.47 1.72 -18.09
N THR A 114 -10.25 1.19 -18.28
CA THR A 114 -10.07 -0.18 -18.79
C THR A 114 -10.84 -1.18 -17.92
N LYS A 115 -11.30 -2.26 -18.55
CA LYS A 115 -12.01 -3.35 -17.87
C LYS A 115 -11.20 -3.89 -16.68
N GLU A 116 -9.89 -4.00 -16.82
CA GLU A 116 -8.98 -4.49 -15.79
C GLU A 116 -9.04 -3.64 -14.53
N ARG A 117 -8.86 -2.31 -14.66
CA ARG A 117 -8.95 -1.34 -13.56
C ARG A 117 -10.33 -1.33 -12.90
N LEU A 118 -11.40 -1.39 -13.70
CA LEU A 118 -12.76 -1.43 -13.18
C LEU A 118 -13.04 -2.73 -12.41
N ASP A 119 -12.60 -3.88 -12.92
CA ASP A 119 -12.74 -5.17 -12.27
C ASP A 119 -11.98 -5.18 -10.92
N GLN A 120 -10.76 -4.64 -10.90
CA GLN A 120 -9.94 -4.54 -9.68
C GLN A 120 -10.55 -3.59 -8.64
N ALA A 121 -10.97 -2.39 -9.04
CA ALA A 121 -11.63 -1.45 -8.13
C ALA A 121 -12.93 -2.02 -7.54
N ASN A 122 -13.71 -2.77 -8.33
CA ASN A 122 -14.90 -3.46 -7.85
C ASN A 122 -14.56 -4.61 -6.89
N GLU A 123 -13.49 -5.37 -7.17
CA GLU A 123 -13.00 -6.41 -6.26
C GLU A 123 -12.60 -5.81 -4.91
N ASP A 124 -11.85 -4.70 -4.91
CA ASP A 124 -11.48 -3.98 -3.70
C ASP A 124 -12.71 -3.53 -2.91
N LEU A 125 -13.64 -2.82 -3.55
CA LEU A 125 -14.87 -2.37 -2.88
C LEU A 125 -15.68 -3.54 -2.30
N ASN A 126 -15.72 -4.68 -2.98
CA ASN A 126 -16.39 -5.88 -2.46
C ASN A 126 -15.68 -6.48 -1.24
N ILE A 127 -14.35 -6.44 -1.21
CA ILE A 127 -13.56 -6.83 -0.04
C ILE A 127 -13.83 -5.87 1.12
N LEU A 128 -13.80 -4.56 0.85
CA LEU A 128 -13.86 -3.51 1.87
C LEU A 128 -15.23 -3.35 2.53
N LYS A 129 -16.32 -3.79 1.88
CA LYS A 129 -17.67 -3.83 2.47
C LYS A 129 -17.74 -4.59 3.80
N ARG A 130 -16.80 -5.50 4.08
CA ARG A 130 -16.75 -6.25 5.36
C ARG A 130 -16.25 -5.41 6.53
N TYR A 131 -15.57 -4.30 6.25
CA TYR A 131 -14.94 -3.46 7.25
C TYR A 131 -15.82 -2.23 7.54
N PRO A 132 -16.25 -2.02 8.80
CA PRO A 132 -17.13 -0.91 9.14
C PRO A 132 -16.42 0.45 9.08
N ASN A 133 -15.11 0.48 9.35
CA ASN A 133 -14.28 1.69 9.33
C ASN A 133 -12.99 1.40 8.57
N PHE A 134 -12.78 2.06 7.44
CA PHE A 134 -11.54 1.91 6.68
C PHE A 134 -11.11 3.23 6.03
N VAL A 135 -9.79 3.38 5.85
CA VAL A 135 -9.19 4.39 4.97
C VAL A 135 -8.67 3.66 3.74
N PHE A 136 -9.14 4.09 2.58
CA PHE A 136 -8.81 3.47 1.30
C PHE A 136 -8.12 4.49 0.39
N GLU A 137 -6.92 4.13 -0.06
CA GLU A 137 -6.17 4.85 -1.09
C GLU A 137 -6.06 3.94 -2.32
N LEU A 138 -6.55 4.41 -3.47
CA LEU A 138 -6.52 3.68 -4.73
C LEU A 138 -6.08 4.61 -5.86
N THR A 139 -5.09 4.17 -6.64
CA THR A 139 -4.59 4.88 -7.83
C THR A 139 -4.31 3.93 -8.98
#